data_AF-A0A2V7BJY2-F1
#
_entry.id   AF-A0A2V7BJY2-F1
#
_cell.length_a   1.000
_cell.length_b   1.000
_cell.length_c   1.000
_cell.angle_alpha   90.00
_cell.angle_beta   90.00
_cell.angle_gamma   90.00
#
_symmetry.space_group_name_H-M   'P 1'
#
loop_
_entity.id
_entity.type
_entity.pdbx_description
1 polymer ?
#
loop_
_entity_poly.entity_id
_entity_poly.type
_entity_poly.pdbx_seq_one_letter_code
_entity_poly.pdbx_strand_id
1 'polypeptide(L)'
;MLSATFMDYAMPRADAFPAFTTEISEVPSTTNPLGLRGGGEGGTTPALGAVVNAIVDALAELGVEHVELPATPERVWSAIRAARGTRTGAQDSPMSRI
;
A
#
# COMPACT_ATOMS: atom_id res chain seq x y z
N MET A 1 -15.66 15.32 -15.90
CA MET A 1 -15.44 14.47 -14.71
C MET A 1 -15.59 13.03 -15.17
N LEU A 2 -14.62 12.14 -14.91
CA LEU A 2 -14.58 10.78 -15.49
C LEU A 2 -15.20 9.71 -14.57
N SER A 3 -15.11 9.87 -13.25
CA SER A 3 -15.67 8.94 -12.24
C SER A 3 -16.65 9.66 -11.32
N ALA A 4 -17.86 9.92 -11.83
CA ALA A 4 -18.88 10.70 -11.12
C ALA A 4 -20.05 9.85 -10.57
N THR A 5 -19.95 8.52 -10.68
CA THR A 5 -20.97 7.57 -10.20
C THR A 5 -20.30 6.41 -9.48
N PHE A 6 -21.05 5.66 -8.68
CA PHE A 6 -20.55 4.44 -8.04
C PHE A 6 -20.32 3.27 -9.02
N MET A 7 -20.64 3.42 -10.30
CA MET A 7 -20.26 2.43 -11.33
C MET A 7 -18.75 2.48 -11.59
N ASP A 8 -18.14 3.67 -11.50
CA ASP A 8 -16.75 3.92 -11.86
C ASP A 8 -15.89 4.41 -10.67
N TYR A 9 -16.53 4.82 -9.58
CA TYR A 9 -15.89 5.14 -8.31
C TYR A 9 -15.96 3.94 -7.37
N ALA A 10 -14.81 3.37 -7.05
CA ALA A 10 -14.73 2.20 -6.17
C ALA A 10 -15.21 2.54 -4.75
N MET A 11 -16.45 2.15 -4.46
CA MET A 11 -17.02 2.19 -3.11
C MET A 11 -16.80 0.82 -2.44
N PRO A 12 -16.04 0.75 -1.34
CA PRO A 12 -15.74 -0.53 -0.70
C PRO A 12 -17.01 -1.11 -0.06
N ARG A 13 -17.20 -2.41 -0.25
CA ARG A 13 -18.31 -3.18 0.35
C ARG A 13 -17.84 -3.85 1.63
N ALA A 14 -18.78 -4.27 2.48
CA ALA A 14 -18.48 -4.92 3.74
C ALA A 14 -17.62 -6.19 3.58
N ASP A 15 -17.85 -6.95 2.51
CA ASP A 15 -17.13 -8.17 2.16
C ASP A 15 -15.75 -7.93 1.53
N ALA A 16 -15.39 -6.67 1.24
CA ALA A 16 -14.09 -6.32 0.68
C ALA A 16 -13.00 -6.13 1.76
N PHE A 17 -13.37 -6.14 3.05
CA PHE A 17 -12.46 -5.92 4.16
C PHE A 17 -12.15 -7.21 4.92
N PRO A 18 -10.92 -7.35 5.46
CA PRO A 18 -10.64 -8.37 6.46
C PRO A 18 -11.34 -8.01 7.79
N ALA A 19 -11.41 -8.99 8.70
CA ALA A 19 -11.76 -8.69 10.09
C ALA A 19 -10.65 -7.86 10.75
N PHE A 20 -11.01 -6.78 11.44
CA PHE A 20 -10.06 -5.92 12.13
C PHE A 20 -9.81 -6.42 13.55
N THR A 21 -8.54 -6.50 13.94
CA THR A 21 -8.14 -6.61 15.35
C THR A 21 -7.79 -5.22 15.85
N THR A 22 -8.34 -4.83 16.99
CA THR A 22 -8.16 -3.48 17.55
C THR A 22 -7.69 -3.56 19.00
N GLU A 23 -6.78 -2.67 19.36
CA GLU A 23 -6.28 -2.49 20.71
C GLU A 23 -6.22 -1.01 21.05
N ILE A 24 -6.30 -0.69 22.33
CA ILE A 24 -6.21 0.68 22.82
C ILE A 24 -4.83 0.85 23.46
N SER A 25 -4.07 1.84 22.97
CA SER A 25 -2.83 2.30 23.58
C SER A 25 -3.04 3.73 24.07
N GLU A 26 -3.21 3.87 25.38
CA GLU A 26 -3.55 5.16 25.98
C GLU A 26 -2.29 5.92 26.40
N VAL A 27 -2.15 7.13 25.87
CA VAL A 27 -1.26 8.14 26.43
C VAL A 27 -2.15 9.35 26.70
N PRO A 28 -2.28 9.85 27.95
CA PRO A 28 -3.10 11.02 28.25
C PRO A 28 -2.54 12.34 27.71
N SER A 29 -3.42 13.22 27.25
CA SER A 29 -3.05 14.58 26.83
C SER A 29 -2.65 15.46 28.02
N THR A 30 -1.53 16.18 27.89
CA THR A 30 -1.09 17.16 28.89
C THR A 30 -1.77 18.52 28.73
N THR A 31 -2.41 18.78 27.58
CA THR A 31 -2.99 20.09 27.22
C THR A 31 -4.51 20.11 27.28
N ASN A 32 -5.16 18.94 27.30
CA ASN A 32 -6.59 18.81 27.50
C ASN A 32 -6.87 18.46 28.98
N PRO A 33 -7.69 19.23 29.72
CA PRO A 33 -7.95 18.98 31.15
C PRO A 33 -8.54 17.60 31.48
N LEU A 34 -9.17 16.94 30.50
CA LEU A 34 -9.74 15.60 30.62
C LEU A 34 -8.80 14.50 30.09
N GLY A 35 -7.58 14.86 29.66
CA GLY A 35 -6.60 13.92 29.10
C GLY A 35 -6.92 13.44 27.68
N LEU A 36 -7.92 14.01 27.01
CA LEU A 36 -8.44 13.52 25.73
C LEU A 36 -7.60 13.96 24.53
N ARG A 37 -7.55 13.12 23.49
CA ARG A 37 -7.02 13.43 22.16
C ARG A 37 -8.02 13.05 21.08
N GLY A 38 -8.00 13.76 19.96
CA GLY A 38 -8.73 13.34 18.76
C GLY A 38 -8.09 12.09 18.14
N GLY A 39 -8.91 11.14 17.70
CA GLY A 39 -8.46 9.90 17.07
C GLY A 39 -9.19 9.54 15.77
N GLY A 40 -10.12 10.37 15.30
CA GLY A 40 -11.01 10.02 14.18
C GLY A 40 -10.29 9.72 12.86
N GLU A 41 -9.17 10.39 12.59
CA GLU A 41 -8.37 10.17 11.37
C GLU A 41 -7.22 9.18 11.58
N GLY A 42 -7.01 8.72 12.83
CA GLY A 42 -5.86 7.90 13.22
C GLY A 42 -5.78 6.56 12.49
N GLY A 43 -6.92 6.03 12.01
CA GLY A 43 -6.95 4.87 11.12
C GLY A 43 -6.75 5.22 9.64
N THR A 44 -7.38 6.31 9.18
CA THR A 44 -7.37 6.73 7.77
C THR A 44 -5.98 7.11 7.29
N THR A 45 -5.23 7.87 8.10
CA THR A 45 -3.89 8.35 7.73
C THR A 45 -2.88 7.22 7.48
N PRO A 46 -2.67 6.25 8.38
CA PRO A 46 -1.71 5.17 8.17
C PRO A 46 -2.23 4.04 7.26
N ALA A 47 -3.54 3.91 7.06
CA ALA A 47 -4.12 2.77 6.33
C ALA A 47 -3.51 2.57 4.93
N LEU A 48 -3.37 3.65 4.15
CA LEU A 48 -2.80 3.55 2.80
C LEU A 48 -1.33 3.11 2.83
N GLY A 49 -0.54 3.65 3.75
CA GLY A 49 0.86 3.26 3.91
C GLY A 49 1.01 1.80 4.32
N ALA A 50 0.20 1.34 5.28
CA ALA A 50 0.21 -0.05 5.71
C ALA A 50 -0.13 -1.02 4.57
N VAL A 51 -1.16 -0.70 3.77
CA VAL A 51 -1.59 -1.54 2.65
C VAL A 51 -0.55 -1.57 1.52
N VAL A 52 0.01 -0.43 1.13
CA VAL A 52 1.04 -0.39 0.06
C VAL A 52 2.29 -1.12 0.50
N ASN A 53 2.74 -0.92 1.75
CA ASN A 53 3.89 -1.65 2.28
C ASN A 53 3.66 -3.16 2.26
N ALA A 54 2.46 -3.62 2.63
CA ALA A 54 2.12 -5.04 2.56
C ALA A 54 2.13 -5.59 1.12
N ILE A 55 1.65 -4.81 0.15
CA ILE A 55 1.70 -5.19 -1.28
C ILE A 55 3.14 -5.27 -1.78
N VAL A 56 3.97 -4.28 -1.46
CA VAL A 56 5.39 -4.24 -1.87
C VAL A 56 6.16 -5.39 -1.22
N ASP A 57 5.96 -5.62 0.08
CA ASP A 57 6.59 -6.73 0.82
C ASP A 57 6.25 -8.09 0.18
N ALA A 58 4.97 -8.34 -0.14
CA ALA A 58 4.53 -9.55 -0.81
C ALA A 58 5.13 -9.76 -2.22
N LEU A 59 5.60 -8.69 -2.87
CA LEU A 59 6.16 -8.71 -4.23
C LEU A 59 7.67 -8.50 -4.26
N ALA A 60 8.32 -8.39 -3.10
CA ALA A 60 9.75 -8.07 -2.99
C ALA A 60 10.64 -9.08 -3.74
N GLU A 61 10.33 -10.38 -3.66
CA GLU A 61 11.05 -11.44 -4.38
C GLU A 61 10.96 -11.32 -5.91
N LEU A 62 9.97 -10.59 -6.41
CA LEU A 62 9.81 -10.30 -7.83
C LEU A 62 10.60 -9.06 -8.28
N GLY A 63 11.23 -8.33 -7.34
CA GLY A 63 11.96 -7.09 -7.58
C GLY A 63 11.07 -5.84 -7.62
N VAL A 64 9.86 -5.90 -7.06
CA VAL A 64 8.97 -4.74 -6.97
C VAL A 64 9.31 -3.96 -5.71
N GLU A 65 9.68 -2.69 -5.88
CA GLU A 65 10.02 -1.78 -4.76
C GLU A 65 8.92 -0.75 -4.49
N HIS A 66 8.01 -0.56 -5.44
CA HIS A 66 6.97 0.47 -5.37
C HIS A 66 5.75 0.09 -6.21
N VAL A 67 4.57 0.49 -5.74
CA VAL A 67 3.30 0.39 -6.47
C VAL A 67 2.56 1.72 -6.36
N GLU A 68 2.24 2.31 -7.52
CA GLU A 68 1.45 3.53 -7.58
C GLU A 68 0.01 3.32 -7.11
N LEU A 69 -0.47 4.24 -6.29
CA LEU A 69 -1.87 4.27 -5.85
C LEU A 69 -2.78 4.94 -6.91
N PRO A 70 -4.06 4.54 -7.00
CA PRO A 70 -4.68 3.40 -6.32
C PRO A 70 -4.11 2.07 -6.84
N ALA A 71 -3.86 1.11 -5.94
CA ALA A 71 -3.26 -0.18 -6.28
C ALA A 71 -4.24 -1.11 -7.03
N THR A 72 -4.65 -0.70 -8.23
CA THR A 72 -5.53 -1.47 -9.10
C THR A 72 -4.81 -2.73 -9.58
N PRO A 73 -5.54 -3.83 -9.89
CA PRO A 73 -4.93 -5.05 -10.42
C PRO A 73 -4.04 -4.80 -11.64
N GLU A 74 -4.43 -3.89 -12.53
CA GLU A 74 -3.64 -3.47 -13.69
C GLU A 74 -2.29 -2.84 -13.30
N ARG A 75 -2.28 -1.93 -12.31
CA ARG A 75 -1.05 -1.27 -11.84
C ARG A 75 -0.12 -2.26 -11.14
N VAL A 76 -0.68 -3.15 -10.32
CA VAL A 76 0.08 -4.22 -9.67
C VAL A 76 0.71 -5.15 -10.71
N TRP A 77 -0.07 -5.58 -11.71
CA TRP A 77 0.42 -6.41 -12.80
C TRP A 77 1.52 -5.71 -13.62
N SER A 78 1.35 -4.43 -13.91
CA SER A 78 2.33 -3.62 -14.64
C SER A 78 3.64 -3.48 -13.86
N ALA A 79 3.57 -3.26 -12.55
CA ALA A 79 4.75 -3.20 -11.68
C ALA A 79 5.53 -4.53 -11.69
N ILE A 80 4.83 -5.67 -11.58
CA ILE A 80 5.45 -7.00 -11.67
C ILE A 80 6.14 -7.21 -13.02
N ARG A 81 5.51 -6.77 -14.13
CA ARG A 81 6.11 -6.89 -15.46
C ARG A 81 7.36 -6.02 -15.63
N ALA A 82 7.31 -4.79 -15.15
CA ALA A 82 8.45 -3.88 -15.20
C ALA A 82 9.66 -4.46 -14.43
N ALA A 83 9.44 -5.00 -13.22
CA ALA A 83 10.48 -5.63 -12.40
C ALA A 83 11.07 -6.93 -12.99
N ARG A 84 10.34 -7.61 -13.88
CA ARG A 84 10.87 -8.77 -14.62
C ARG A 84 11.75 -8.36 -15.80
N GLY A 85 11.40 -7.28 -16.50
CA GLY A 85 12.18 -6.75 -17.61
C GLY A 85 13.57 -6.25 -17.19
N THR A 86 13.70 -5.70 -15.98
CA THR A 86 14.98 -5.27 -15.41
C THR A 86 15.91 -6.44 -15.07
N ARG A 87 15.38 -7.61 -14.68
CA ARG A 87 16.18 -8.80 -14.39
C ARG A 87 16.83 -9.43 -15.62
N THR A 88 16.12 -9.48 -16.76
CA THR A 88 16.65 -10.07 -18.00
C THR A 88 17.81 -9.25 -18.58
N GLY A 89 17.84 -7.93 -18.36
CA GLY A 89 18.91 -7.05 -18.86
C GLY A 89 20.21 -7.06 -18.03
N ALA A 90 20.18 -7.58 -16.79
CA ALA A 90 21.33 -7.53 -15.88
C ALA A 90 22.17 -8.83 -15.85
N GLN A 91 21.67 -9.94 -16.40
CA GLN A 91 22.35 -11.24 -16.36
C GLN A 91 23.26 -11.55 -17.57
N ASP A 92 23.33 -10.66 -18.57
CA ASP A 92 24.09 -10.86 -19.82
C ASP A 92 25.31 -9.93 -19.96
N SER A 93 26.02 -9.62 -18.88
CA SER A 93 27.35 -8.99 -18.99
C SER A 93 28.42 -10.08 -18.98
N PRO A 94 29.03 -10.45 -20.13
CA PRO A 94 30.09 -11.43 -20.15
C PRO A 94 31.29 -10.91 -19.34
N MET A 95 31.68 -11.73 -18.37
CA MET A 95 32.95 -11.68 -17.64
C MET A 95 34.06 -11.08 -18.51
N SER A 96 34.51 -9.88 -18.15
CA SER A 96 35.71 -9.27 -18.70
C SER A 96 36.90 -10.17 -18.39
N ARG A 97 37.49 -10.65 -19.49
CA ARG A 97 38.72 -11.45 -19.57
C ARG A 97 39.83 -10.86 -18.69
N ILE A 98 40.51 -11.74 -17.97
CA ILE A 98 41.96 -11.66 -17.74
C ILE A 98 42.57 -12.72 -18.65
#